data_AF-L7FQH7-F1
#
_entry.id   AF-L7FQH7-F1
#
_cell.length_a   1.000
_cell.length_b   1.000
_cell.length_c   1.000
_cell.angle_alpha   90.00
_cell.angle_beta   90.00
_cell.angle_gamma   90.00
#
_symmetry.space_group_name_H-M   'P 1'
#
loop_
_entity.id
_entity.type
_entity.pdbx_description
1 polymer ?
#
loop_
_entity_poly.entity_id
_entity_poly.type
_entity_poly.pdbx_seq_one_letter_code
_entity_poly.pdbx_strand_id
1 'polypeptide(L)'
;MSNFQITFVICCMITCSLSYNYAILQEGSNYISYTLDKCYSDLTSIFVTPTSYFRILEDVNGKILVKSGSVCKDKHMIDDANLTSIFSSYKLVDELPSFVLVRYDYGVFLGCQFGEEKAHPHELLITDGCNKNISSAEGYYVKYDVSTEDNRVSITNYSDSECKTVVGNYDVKILGQCSTENDRNVMYSEGNIKMVILLVFIILITF
;
A
#
# COMPACT_ATOMS: atom_id res chain seq x y z
N MET A 1 -39.92 -39.08 37.98
CA MET A 1 -39.99 -37.60 37.81
C MET A 1 -38.66 -37.17 37.23
N SER A 2 -38.67 -36.88 35.93
CA SER A 2 -37.51 -36.58 35.09
C SER A 2 -37.17 -35.09 35.15
N ASN A 3 -35.99 -34.75 35.66
CA ASN A 3 -35.45 -33.39 35.58
C ASN A 3 -34.81 -33.19 34.20
N PHE A 4 -35.52 -32.48 33.34
CA PHE A 4 -34.98 -31.85 32.13
C PHE A 4 -34.48 -30.45 32.54
N GLN A 5 -33.17 -30.25 32.65
CA GLN A 5 -32.60 -28.90 32.60
C GLN A 5 -31.89 -28.74 31.26
N ILE A 6 -32.51 -27.87 30.45
CA ILE A 6 -32.07 -27.43 29.14
C ILE A 6 -30.84 -26.56 29.33
N THR A 7 -29.67 -27.07 28.95
CA THR A 7 -28.46 -26.27 28.79
C THR A 7 -28.70 -25.31 27.63
N PHE A 8 -29.05 -24.05 27.94
CA PHE A 8 -29.06 -22.95 27.00
C PHE A 8 -27.61 -22.66 26.57
N VAL A 9 -27.15 -23.36 25.53
CA VAL A 9 -26.01 -22.92 24.74
C VAL A 9 -26.51 -21.71 23.94
N ILE A 10 -26.39 -20.53 24.54
CA ILE A 10 -26.46 -19.26 23.82
C ILE A 10 -25.20 -19.24 22.96
N CYS A 11 -25.32 -19.88 21.80
CA CYS A 11 -24.42 -19.69 20.68
C CYS A 11 -24.51 -18.20 20.38
N CYS A 12 -23.52 -17.43 20.83
CA CYS A 12 -23.24 -16.10 20.34
C CYS A 12 -23.10 -16.20 18.83
N MET A 13 -24.21 -16.06 18.10
CA MET A 13 -24.23 -15.52 16.75
C MET A 13 -23.88 -14.03 16.86
N ILE A 14 -22.72 -13.73 17.43
CA ILE A 14 -21.97 -12.57 17.04
C ILE A 14 -21.58 -12.95 15.62
N THR A 15 -22.31 -12.41 14.65
CA THR A 15 -21.78 -12.25 13.32
C THR A 15 -20.45 -11.53 13.51
N CYS A 16 -19.35 -12.29 13.58
CA CYS A 16 -18.04 -11.77 13.27
C CYS A 16 -18.18 -11.29 11.83
N SER A 17 -18.62 -10.05 11.66
CA SER A 17 -18.34 -9.31 10.44
C SER A 17 -16.83 -9.41 10.31
N LEU A 18 -16.38 -10.24 9.38
CA LEU A 18 -15.00 -10.28 8.95
C LEU A 18 -14.74 -8.89 8.40
N SER A 19 -14.25 -8.00 9.27
CA SER A 19 -13.91 -6.65 8.87
C SER A 19 -12.56 -6.76 8.22
N TYR A 20 -12.54 -6.64 6.90
CA TYR A 20 -11.28 -6.61 6.18
C TYR A 20 -10.47 -5.38 6.58
N ASN A 21 -9.15 -5.49 6.55
CA ASN A 21 -8.26 -4.38 6.88
C ASN A 21 -7.66 -3.75 5.61
N TYR A 22 -7.59 -4.52 4.52
CA TYR A 22 -6.89 -4.12 3.31
C TYR A 22 -7.66 -4.50 2.04
N ALA A 23 -7.51 -3.67 1.01
CA ALA A 23 -7.76 -4.03 -0.38
C ALA A 23 -6.40 -4.22 -1.08
N ILE A 24 -6.19 -5.38 -1.71
CA ILE A 24 -4.94 -5.69 -2.41
C ILE A 24 -5.17 -6.07 -3.86
N LEU A 25 -4.23 -5.69 -4.74
CA LEU A 25 -4.16 -6.14 -6.13
C LEU A 25 -2.77 -6.74 -6.37
N GLN A 26 -2.72 -7.96 -6.88
CA GLN A 26 -1.46 -8.60 -7.24
C GLN A 26 -0.94 -8.05 -8.57
N GLU A 27 0.30 -7.56 -8.57
CA GLU A 27 1.01 -7.05 -9.74
C GLU A 27 2.31 -7.85 -9.96
N GLY A 28 2.21 -8.91 -10.76
CA GLY A 28 3.27 -9.90 -10.88
C GLY A 28 3.45 -10.65 -9.56
N SER A 29 4.64 -10.55 -8.96
CA SER A 29 4.94 -11.10 -7.63
C SER A 29 4.65 -10.12 -6.50
N ASN A 30 4.55 -8.81 -6.79
CA ASN A 30 4.31 -7.76 -5.82
C ASN A 30 2.81 -7.51 -5.61
N TYR A 31 2.48 -6.64 -4.65
CA TYR A 31 1.10 -6.25 -4.37
C TYR A 31 0.96 -4.75 -4.22
N ILE A 32 -0.04 -4.17 -4.88
CA ILE A 32 -0.55 -2.85 -4.51
C ILE A 32 -1.49 -3.05 -3.33
N SER A 33 -1.32 -2.28 -2.26
CA SER A 33 -2.17 -2.38 -1.07
C SER A 33 -2.78 -1.05 -0.67
N TYR A 34 -3.98 -1.10 -0.14
CA TYR A 34 -4.67 0.01 0.50
C TYR A 34 -5.29 -0.45 1.81
N THR A 35 -5.03 0.23 2.92
CA THR A 35 -5.78 0.08 4.16
C THR A 35 -7.17 0.68 4.01
N LEU A 36 -8.19 -0.06 4.42
CA LEU A 36 -9.57 0.41 4.35
C LEU A 36 -9.77 1.65 5.25
N ASP A 37 -10.67 2.54 4.81
CA ASP A 37 -10.99 3.84 5.43
C ASP A 37 -9.81 4.82 5.58
N LYS A 38 -8.64 4.49 5.05
CA LYS A 38 -7.52 5.42 4.95
C LYS A 38 -7.65 6.26 3.68
N CYS A 39 -7.30 7.54 3.78
CA CYS A 39 -7.38 8.46 2.66
C CYS A 39 -6.10 8.44 1.84
N TYR A 40 -6.22 8.16 0.54
CA TYR A 40 -5.12 8.08 -0.39
C TYR A 40 -5.14 9.23 -1.37
N SER A 41 -3.97 9.76 -1.70
CA SER A 41 -3.82 10.70 -2.81
C SER A 41 -4.08 10.00 -4.13
N ASP A 42 -4.84 10.60 -5.03
CA ASP A 42 -4.98 10.08 -6.39
C ASP A 42 -3.72 10.41 -7.21
N LEU A 43 -3.04 9.37 -7.72
CA LEU A 43 -1.83 9.51 -8.53
C LEU A 43 -2.08 9.28 -10.02
N THR A 44 -3.35 9.11 -10.44
CA THR A 44 -3.69 8.92 -11.86
C THR A 44 -3.33 10.15 -12.71
N SER A 45 -3.29 11.34 -12.11
CA SER A 45 -2.80 12.57 -12.73
C SER A 45 -1.36 12.87 -12.30
N ILE A 46 -0.41 12.10 -12.85
CA ILE A 46 1.03 12.21 -12.56
C ILE A 46 1.55 13.65 -12.74
N PHE A 47 0.97 14.45 -13.63
CA PHE A 47 1.44 15.79 -14.01
C PHE A 47 0.72 16.97 -13.33
N VAL A 48 -0.10 16.72 -12.31
CA VAL A 48 -0.74 17.80 -11.54
C VAL A 48 -0.58 17.50 -10.05
N THR A 49 -0.45 18.53 -9.21
CA THR A 49 -0.66 18.40 -7.75
C THR A 49 -1.91 17.55 -7.53
N PRO A 50 -1.95 16.59 -6.59
CA PRO A 50 -3.13 15.77 -6.42
C PRO A 50 -4.33 16.67 -6.18
N THR A 51 -5.24 16.70 -7.15
CA THR A 51 -6.47 17.47 -7.11
C THR A 51 -7.60 16.64 -6.50
N SER A 52 -7.36 15.35 -6.29
CA SER A 52 -8.28 14.37 -5.77
C SER A 52 -7.62 13.42 -4.78
N TYR A 53 -8.45 12.96 -3.85
CA TYR A 53 -8.17 11.92 -2.88
C TYR A 53 -9.28 10.88 -2.96
N PHE A 54 -8.99 9.67 -2.53
CA PHE A 54 -9.98 8.60 -2.44
C PHE A 54 -9.82 7.78 -1.15
N ARG A 55 -10.90 7.11 -0.76
CA ARG A 55 -10.95 6.12 0.32
C ARG A 55 -11.62 4.87 -0.17
N ILE A 56 -11.04 3.73 0.16
CA ILE A 56 -11.61 2.42 -0.11
C ILE A 56 -12.31 1.96 1.17
N LEU A 57 -13.56 1.57 1.03
CA LEU A 57 -14.44 1.12 2.09
C LEU A 57 -14.98 -0.27 1.73
N GLU A 58 -15.44 -0.98 2.75
CA GLU A 58 -16.24 -2.19 2.58
C GLU A 58 -17.73 -1.82 2.72
N ASP A 59 -18.56 -2.27 1.78
CA ASP A 59 -20.01 -2.13 1.85
C ASP A 59 -20.63 -3.23 2.73
N VAL A 60 -21.94 -3.13 2.98
CA VAL A 60 -22.70 -4.11 3.79
C VAL A 60 -22.71 -5.53 3.21
N ASN A 61 -22.28 -5.72 1.97
CA ASN A 61 -22.21 -7.00 1.27
C ASN A 61 -20.77 -7.53 1.15
N GLY A 62 -19.80 -6.89 1.80
CA GLY A 62 -18.39 -7.25 1.68
C GLY A 62 -17.77 -6.92 0.33
N LYS A 63 -18.29 -5.90 -0.35
CA LYS A 63 -17.75 -5.39 -1.62
C LYS A 63 -17.03 -4.08 -1.42
N ILE A 64 -16.10 -3.78 -2.31
CA ILE A 64 -15.42 -2.50 -2.32
C ILE A 64 -16.39 -1.40 -2.73
N LEU A 65 -16.41 -0.34 -1.93
CA LEU A 65 -16.99 0.97 -2.23
C LEU A 65 -15.87 2.00 -2.19
N VAL A 66 -15.79 2.88 -3.18
CA VAL A 66 -14.79 3.95 -3.18
C VAL A 66 -15.49 5.30 -3.07
N LYS A 67 -14.97 6.15 -2.19
CA LYS A 67 -15.34 7.56 -2.12
C LYS A 67 -14.19 8.43 -2.61
N SER A 68 -14.48 9.50 -3.32
CA SER A 68 -13.47 10.47 -3.77
C SER A 68 -13.88 11.91 -3.48
N GLY A 69 -12.90 12.81 -3.42
CA GLY A 69 -13.11 14.22 -3.17
C GLY A 69 -11.83 15.04 -3.31
N SER A 70 -11.93 16.37 -3.27
CA SER A 70 -10.77 17.26 -3.38
C SER A 70 -10.00 17.43 -2.07
N VAL A 71 -10.51 16.91 -0.95
CA VAL A 71 -9.87 16.94 0.38
C VAL A 71 -10.18 15.65 1.14
N CYS A 72 -9.27 15.21 2.02
CA CYS A 72 -9.41 14.02 2.86
C CYS A 72 -10.34 14.21 4.08
N LYS A 73 -11.58 14.66 3.86
CA LYS A 73 -12.58 14.89 4.91
C LYS A 73 -13.91 14.27 4.54
N ASP A 74 -14.50 13.48 5.43
CA ASP A 74 -15.66 12.61 5.15
C ASP A 74 -16.82 13.35 4.48
N LYS A 75 -17.16 14.54 4.98
CA LYS A 75 -18.24 15.38 4.44
C LYS A 75 -18.00 15.91 3.01
N HIS A 76 -16.78 15.81 2.52
CA HIS A 76 -16.35 16.26 1.20
C HIS A 76 -16.02 15.10 0.25
N MET A 77 -16.13 13.85 0.71
CA MET A 77 -15.93 12.67 -0.11
C MET A 77 -17.28 12.06 -0.49
N ILE A 78 -17.49 11.87 -1.78
CA ILE A 78 -18.73 11.33 -2.35
C ILE A 78 -18.46 9.96 -2.96
N ASP A 79 -19.48 9.12 -3.06
CA ASP A 79 -19.36 7.81 -3.72
C ASP A 79 -18.90 7.99 -5.17
N ASP A 80 -17.83 7.29 -5.53
CA ASP A 80 -17.21 7.35 -6.85
C ASP A 80 -17.38 6.00 -7.55
N ALA A 81 -18.43 5.90 -8.37
CA ALA A 81 -18.74 4.68 -9.10
C ALA A 81 -17.63 4.28 -10.11
N ASN A 82 -16.91 5.26 -10.66
CA ASN A 82 -15.85 4.99 -11.63
C ASN A 82 -14.65 4.35 -10.92
N LEU A 83 -14.19 4.96 -9.81
CA LEU A 83 -13.12 4.35 -9.01
C LEU A 83 -13.57 3.02 -8.43
N THR A 84 -14.81 2.91 -7.94
CA THR A 84 -15.36 1.64 -7.43
C THR A 84 -15.26 0.53 -8.48
N SER A 85 -15.55 0.84 -9.76
CA SER A 85 -15.38 -0.12 -10.85
C SER A 85 -13.91 -0.48 -11.08
N ILE A 86 -12.98 0.47 -10.99
CA ILE A 86 -11.53 0.21 -11.12
C ILE A 86 -11.05 -0.73 -10.00
N PHE A 87 -11.51 -0.48 -8.77
CA PHE A 87 -11.14 -1.27 -7.61
C PHE A 87 -11.89 -2.61 -7.50
N SER A 88 -12.80 -2.92 -8.43
CA SER A 88 -13.52 -4.20 -8.42
C SER A 88 -12.63 -5.44 -8.63
N SER A 89 -11.41 -5.25 -9.17
CA SER A 89 -10.41 -6.31 -9.32
C SER A 89 -9.59 -6.57 -8.05
N TYR A 90 -9.71 -5.71 -7.03
CA TYR A 90 -8.99 -5.85 -5.78
C TYR A 90 -9.66 -6.89 -4.89
N LYS A 91 -8.85 -7.59 -4.12
CA LYS A 91 -9.30 -8.56 -3.13
C LYS A 91 -9.28 -7.90 -1.74
N LEU A 92 -10.37 -8.03 -1.00
CA LEU A 92 -10.41 -7.68 0.41
C LEU A 92 -9.74 -8.79 1.25
N VAL A 93 -8.83 -8.40 2.14
CA VAL A 93 -8.07 -9.30 3.01
C VAL A 93 -7.92 -8.71 4.42
N ASP A 94 -7.88 -9.59 5.42
CA ASP A 94 -7.66 -9.21 6.81
C ASP A 94 -6.17 -8.98 7.12
N GLU A 95 -5.31 -9.73 6.43
CA GLU A 95 -3.86 -9.71 6.60
C GLU A 95 -3.17 -9.51 5.25
N LEU A 96 -2.10 -8.72 5.25
CA LEU A 96 -1.27 -8.54 4.07
C LEU A 96 -0.47 -9.82 3.76
N PRO A 97 -0.20 -10.12 2.48
CA PRO A 97 0.74 -11.17 2.12
C PRO A 97 2.15 -10.87 2.68
N SER A 98 3.05 -11.85 2.67
CA SER A 98 4.44 -11.62 3.10
C SER A 98 5.17 -10.71 2.11
N PHE A 99 5.82 -9.65 2.60
CA PHE A 99 6.68 -8.74 1.82
C PHE A 99 7.93 -8.37 2.64
N VAL A 100 8.99 -7.95 1.95
CA VAL A 100 10.26 -7.55 2.59
C VAL A 100 10.44 -6.04 2.64
N LEU A 101 9.74 -5.31 1.77
CA LEU A 101 9.93 -3.89 1.57
C LEU A 101 8.61 -3.25 1.13
N VAL A 102 8.38 -2.01 1.56
CA VAL A 102 7.29 -1.16 1.07
C VAL A 102 7.89 -0.01 0.30
N ARG A 103 7.40 0.23 -0.92
CA ARG A 103 7.66 1.44 -1.70
C ARG A 103 6.42 2.32 -1.64
N TYR A 104 6.61 3.54 -1.16
CA TYR A 104 5.59 4.58 -1.12
C TYR A 104 5.75 5.50 -2.31
N ASP A 105 4.72 5.65 -3.14
CA ASP A 105 4.69 6.58 -4.26
C ASP A 105 3.92 7.87 -3.88
N TYR A 106 4.55 9.03 -4.04
CA TYR A 106 3.98 10.34 -3.67
C TYR A 106 3.62 11.21 -4.89
N GLY A 107 3.86 10.76 -6.12
CA GLY A 107 3.67 11.59 -7.33
C GLY A 107 4.77 12.64 -7.51
N VAL A 108 4.71 13.42 -8.60
CA VAL A 108 5.81 14.30 -9.05
C VAL A 108 6.00 15.52 -8.13
N PHE A 109 4.90 16.12 -7.65
CA PHE A 109 4.93 17.42 -6.96
C PHE A 109 5.04 17.34 -5.44
N LEU A 110 4.88 16.15 -4.86
CA LEU A 110 4.89 15.96 -3.42
C LEU A 110 6.25 15.40 -3.04
N GLY A 111 7.09 16.18 -2.36
CA GLY A 111 8.43 15.78 -1.91
C GLY A 111 8.40 14.76 -0.77
N CYS A 112 7.74 13.62 -1.00
CA CYS A 112 7.41 12.59 0.00
C CYS A 112 6.65 13.11 1.23
N GLN A 113 5.90 14.20 1.06
CA GLN A 113 5.09 14.82 2.09
C GLN A 113 3.77 15.26 1.47
N PHE A 114 2.67 15.01 2.19
CA PHE A 114 1.37 15.56 1.84
C PHE A 114 1.14 16.85 2.62
N GLY A 115 0.62 17.88 1.94
CA GLY A 115 0.13 19.08 2.61
C GLY A 115 -1.10 18.80 3.49
N GLU A 116 -1.83 17.72 3.22
CA GLU A 116 -2.91 17.23 4.06
C GLU A 116 -2.41 16.13 5.01
N GLU A 117 -2.53 16.39 6.32
CA GLU A 117 -2.05 15.51 7.40
C GLU A 117 -2.61 14.07 7.35
N LYS A 118 -3.79 13.89 6.75
CA LYS A 118 -4.48 12.60 6.66
C LYS A 118 -4.30 11.86 5.34
N ALA A 119 -3.63 12.48 4.36
CA ALA A 119 -3.41 11.84 3.07
C ALA A 119 -2.26 10.83 3.16
N HIS A 120 -2.45 9.68 2.53
CA HIS A 120 -1.50 8.58 2.49
C HIS A 120 -1.03 8.32 1.04
N PRO A 121 0.23 7.94 0.83
CA PRO A 121 0.75 7.62 -0.50
C PRO A 121 0.25 6.24 -0.95
N HIS A 122 0.44 5.95 -2.24
CA HIS A 122 0.21 4.59 -2.76
C HIS A 122 1.31 3.67 -2.25
N GLU A 123 0.95 2.41 -1.99
CA GLU A 123 1.83 1.43 -1.37
C GLU A 123 2.01 0.23 -2.28
N LEU A 124 3.26 0.01 -2.69
CA LEU A 124 3.68 -1.21 -3.38
C LEU A 124 4.45 -2.09 -2.38
N LEU A 125 3.85 -3.21 -2.03
CA LEU A 125 4.44 -4.26 -1.22
C LEU A 125 5.32 -5.13 -2.11
N ILE A 126 6.62 -5.11 -1.84
CA ILE A 126 7.63 -5.81 -2.60
C ILE A 126 7.93 -7.14 -1.92
N THR A 127 7.70 -8.24 -2.64
CA THR A 127 7.96 -9.58 -2.14
C THR A 127 9.42 -9.95 -2.26
N ASP A 128 9.86 -10.89 -1.42
CA ASP A 128 11.20 -11.47 -1.54
C ASP A 128 11.36 -12.20 -2.88
N GLY A 129 12.59 -12.24 -3.39
CA GLY A 129 12.95 -12.94 -4.62
C GLY A 129 13.10 -12.06 -5.85
N CYS A 130 13.08 -12.70 -7.01
CA CYS A 130 13.29 -12.08 -8.31
C CYS A 130 11.96 -11.61 -8.89
N ASN A 131 11.72 -10.30 -8.88
CA ASN A 131 10.45 -9.72 -9.25
C ASN A 131 10.49 -9.21 -10.69
N LYS A 132 9.40 -9.31 -11.46
CA LYS A 132 9.35 -8.67 -12.77
C LYS A 132 9.40 -7.14 -12.57
N ASN A 133 10.26 -6.43 -13.30
CA ASN A 133 10.37 -4.99 -13.20
C ASN A 133 9.15 -4.33 -13.87
N ILE A 134 8.24 -3.83 -13.03
CA ILE A 134 6.98 -3.19 -13.43
C ILE A 134 7.23 -1.86 -14.18
N SER A 135 8.36 -1.20 -13.89
CA SER A 135 8.73 0.09 -14.46
C SER A 135 9.46 0.00 -15.80
N SER A 136 9.92 -1.19 -16.21
CA SER A 136 10.73 -1.34 -17.43
C SER A 136 9.89 -1.86 -18.60
N ALA A 137 9.85 -1.10 -19.69
CA ALA A 137 9.34 -1.57 -20.98
C ALA A 137 10.19 -2.72 -21.57
N GLU A 138 11.44 -2.84 -21.10
CA GLU A 138 12.46 -3.76 -21.62
C GLU A 138 12.36 -5.19 -21.04
N GLY A 139 11.41 -5.45 -20.12
CA GLY A 139 11.12 -6.81 -19.64
C GLY A 139 12.14 -7.40 -18.66
N TYR A 140 12.85 -6.55 -17.91
CA TYR A 140 13.80 -6.99 -16.90
C TYR A 140 13.14 -7.55 -15.64
N TYR A 141 13.98 -8.18 -14.82
CA TYR A 141 13.68 -8.58 -13.46
C TYR A 141 14.49 -7.73 -12.48
N VAL A 142 14.00 -7.61 -11.26
CA VAL A 142 14.61 -6.81 -10.21
C VAL A 142 14.65 -7.60 -8.90
N LYS A 143 15.78 -7.54 -8.21
CA LYS A 143 15.92 -8.04 -6.84
C LYS A 143 16.21 -6.88 -5.90
N TYR A 144 15.57 -6.93 -4.75
CA TYR A 144 15.76 -5.97 -3.67
C TYR A 144 16.51 -6.66 -2.53
N ASP A 145 17.73 -6.23 -2.23
CA ASP A 145 18.46 -6.69 -1.05
C ASP A 145 18.41 -5.58 0.02
N VAL A 146 17.68 -5.85 1.10
CA VAL A 146 17.47 -4.90 2.21
C VAL A 146 18.52 -5.14 3.29
N SER A 147 19.32 -4.11 3.59
CA SER A 147 20.23 -4.07 4.73
C SER A 147 19.65 -3.13 5.79
N THR A 148 19.11 -3.71 6.87
CA THR A 148 18.57 -2.95 8.01
C THR A 148 19.69 -2.30 8.83
N GLU A 149 20.87 -2.94 8.89
CA GLU A 149 22.05 -2.38 9.59
C GLU A 149 22.55 -1.10 8.91
N ASP A 150 22.56 -1.09 7.58
CA ASP A 150 23.01 0.07 6.79
C ASP A 150 21.88 1.05 6.45
N ASN A 151 20.65 0.74 6.86
CA ASN A 151 19.43 1.47 6.53
C ASN A 151 19.27 1.70 5.01
N ARG A 152 19.55 0.66 4.21
CA ARG A 152 19.62 0.74 2.74
C ARG A 152 18.87 -0.40 2.07
N VAL A 153 18.36 -0.11 0.88
CA VAL A 153 17.94 -1.12 -0.09
C VAL A 153 18.79 -1.01 -1.35
N SER A 154 19.27 -2.17 -1.76
CA SER A 154 19.99 -2.39 -3.00
C SER A 154 19.01 -2.88 -4.06
N ILE A 155 19.01 -2.25 -5.23
CA ILE A 155 18.12 -2.60 -6.35
C ILE A 155 18.99 -3.01 -7.53
N THR A 156 18.91 -4.29 -7.92
CA THR A 156 19.71 -4.84 -9.02
C THR A 156 18.81 -5.33 -10.13
N ASN A 157 19.13 -4.99 -11.38
CA ASN A 157 18.39 -5.43 -12.57
C ASN A 157 19.01 -6.66 -13.22
N TYR A 158 18.15 -7.60 -13.63
CA TYR A 158 18.50 -8.90 -14.18
C TYR A 158 17.75 -9.19 -15.50
N SER A 159 18.35 -9.97 -16.39
CA SER A 159 17.76 -10.34 -17.68
C SER A 159 16.94 -11.61 -17.61
N ASP A 160 17.07 -12.36 -16.51
CA ASP A 160 16.40 -13.63 -16.29
C ASP A 160 15.58 -13.62 -15.01
N SER A 161 14.52 -14.45 -15.00
CA SER A 161 13.56 -14.57 -13.90
C SER A 161 14.12 -15.22 -12.64
N GLU A 162 15.34 -15.76 -12.71
CA GLU A 162 16.03 -16.39 -11.59
C GLU A 162 17.06 -15.44 -10.96
N CYS A 163 17.19 -14.22 -11.50
CA CYS A 163 18.14 -13.20 -11.07
C CYS A 163 19.59 -13.70 -11.05
N LYS A 164 20.00 -14.43 -12.10
CA LYS A 164 21.37 -14.96 -12.24
C LYS A 164 22.30 -14.05 -13.04
N THR A 165 21.76 -13.29 -13.99
CA THR A 165 22.52 -12.49 -14.96
C THR A 165 22.18 -11.01 -14.81
N VAL A 166 23.11 -10.25 -14.22
CA VAL A 166 22.96 -8.80 -14.03
C VAL A 166 23.12 -8.08 -15.38
N VAL A 167 22.24 -7.11 -15.66
CA VAL A 167 22.18 -6.43 -16.98
C VAL A 167 22.61 -4.96 -16.92
N GLY A 168 22.85 -4.40 -15.74
CA GLY A 168 23.18 -2.99 -15.66
C GLY A 168 23.38 -2.46 -14.24
N ASN A 169 22.98 -1.19 -14.06
CA ASN A 169 23.27 -0.42 -12.87
C ASN A 169 22.60 -0.99 -11.62
N TYR A 170 23.36 -0.89 -10.53
CA TYR A 170 22.93 -1.10 -9.16
C TYR A 170 22.53 0.26 -8.59
N ASP A 171 21.29 0.35 -8.10
CA ASP A 171 20.79 1.55 -7.43
C ASP A 171 20.72 1.29 -5.92
N VAL A 172 21.03 2.30 -5.13
CA VAL A 172 20.98 2.23 -3.66
C VAL A 172 20.06 3.32 -3.16
N LYS A 173 19.05 2.92 -2.41
CA LYS A 173 18.17 3.85 -1.70
C LYS A 173 18.40 3.72 -0.20
N ILE A 174 18.29 4.85 0.50
CA ILE A 174 18.30 4.89 1.96
C ILE A 174 16.84 4.76 2.41
N LEU A 175 16.57 3.87 3.35
CA LEU A 175 15.23 3.67 3.88
C LEU A 175 14.77 4.93 4.63
N GLY A 176 13.50 5.30 4.45
CA GLY A 176 12.91 6.53 4.99
C GLY A 176 13.35 7.82 4.28
N GLN A 177 14.27 7.75 3.30
CA GLN A 177 14.69 8.92 2.54
C GLN A 177 13.85 9.09 1.28
N CYS A 178 13.41 10.32 1.04
CA CYS A 178 12.74 10.69 -0.21
C CYS A 178 13.74 10.71 -1.37
N SER A 179 13.38 10.11 -2.48
CA SER A 179 14.15 10.12 -3.73
C SER A 179 13.23 10.23 -4.94
N THR A 180 13.75 10.62 -6.09
CA THR A 180 12.97 10.72 -7.33
C THR A 180 13.30 9.55 -8.25
N GLU A 181 12.27 8.84 -8.71
CA GLU A 181 12.33 7.71 -9.65
C GLU A 181 11.26 7.87 -10.73
N ASN A 182 11.65 7.87 -12.01
CA ASN A 182 10.73 7.98 -13.15
C ASN A 182 9.72 9.13 -12.97
N ASP A 183 10.25 10.31 -12.64
CA ASP A 183 9.53 11.54 -12.32
C ASP A 183 8.66 11.50 -11.04
N ARG A 184 8.59 10.39 -10.31
CA ARG A 184 7.83 10.30 -9.06
C ARG A 184 8.73 10.42 -7.84
N ASN A 185 8.24 11.06 -6.79
CA ASN A 185 8.90 10.96 -5.50
C ASN A 185 8.49 9.67 -4.82
N VAL A 186 9.49 8.95 -4.31
CA VAL A 186 9.35 7.65 -3.69
C VAL A 186 10.11 7.59 -2.39
N MET A 187 9.63 6.73 -1.50
CA MET A 187 10.30 6.40 -0.26
C MET A 187 10.19 4.90 -0.01
N TYR A 188 11.25 4.31 0.54
CA TYR A 188 11.29 2.89 0.87
C TYR A 188 11.26 2.69 2.39
N SER A 189 10.59 1.65 2.86
CA SER A 189 10.52 1.26 4.27
C SER A 189 10.60 -0.25 4.40
N GLU A 190 11.12 -0.73 5.53
CA GLU A 190 11.15 -2.15 5.87
C GLU A 190 9.74 -2.74 5.93
N GLY A 191 9.62 -4.01 5.52
CA GLY A 191 8.35 -4.72 5.52
C GLY A 191 7.77 -5.03 6.90
N ASN A 192 8.61 -5.05 7.94
CA ASN A 192 8.22 -5.41 9.31
C ASN A 192 7.68 -4.22 10.12
N ILE A 193 7.83 -3.00 9.63
CA ILE A 193 7.13 -1.86 10.24
C ILE A 193 5.67 -2.02 9.81
N LYS A 194 4.86 -2.64 10.68
CA LYS A 194 3.39 -2.58 10.60
C LYS A 194 3.00 -1.11 10.51
N MET A 195 2.94 -0.56 9.30
CA MET A 195 2.08 0.52 8.80
C MET A 195 1.55 1.56 9.81
N VAL A 196 2.39 1.95 10.76
CA VAL A 196 2.04 2.74 11.94
C VAL A 196 3.31 3.49 12.30
N ILE A 197 3.25 4.81 12.15
CA ILE A 197 4.22 5.80 12.66
C ILE A 197 5.47 6.02 11.77
N LEU A 198 5.32 6.84 10.73
CA LEU A 198 6.44 7.69 10.28
C LEU A 198 6.06 9.18 10.19
N LEU A 199 4.98 9.58 10.88
CA LEU A 199 4.60 10.99 11.06
C LEU A 199 5.04 11.58 12.41
N VAL A 200 5.54 10.77 13.37
CA VAL A 200 5.83 11.25 14.73
C VAL A 200 7.31 11.58 14.98
N PHE A 201 8.26 11.01 14.24
CA PHE A 201 9.69 11.18 14.59
C PHE A 201 10.40 12.41 13.99
N ILE A 202 9.79 13.13 13.03
CA ILE A 202 10.39 14.38 12.52
C ILE A 202 10.08 15.59 13.42
N ILE A 203 9.03 15.53 14.25
CA ILE A 203 8.65 16.64 15.15
C ILE A 203 9.46 16.63 16.46
N LEU A 204 10.08 15.50 16.83
CA LEU A 204 10.84 15.36 18.08
C LEU A 204 12.32 15.74 17.97
N ILE A 205 12.83 16.08 16.79
CA ILE A 205 14.23 16.54 16.60
C ILE A 205 14.30 18.07 16.44
N THR A 206 13.16 18.77 16.41
CA THR A 206 13.07 20.22 16.22
C THR A 206 12.41 20.99 17.38
N PHE A 207 12.28 20.39 18.56
CA PHE A 207 11.90 21.09 19.79
C PHE A 207 12.83 20.77 20.96
#